data_AF-A0A8T6HXL1-F1
#
_entry.id   AF-A0A8T6HXL1-F1
#
_cell.length_a   1.000
_cell.length_b   1.000
_cell.length_c   1.000
_cell.angle_alpha   90.00
_cell.angle_beta   90.00
_cell.angle_gamma   90.00
#
_symmetry.space_group_name_H-M   'P 1'
#
loop_
_entity.id
_entity.type
_entity.pdbx_description
1 polymer ?
#
loop_
_entity_poly.entity_id
_entity_poly.type
_entity_poly.pdbx_seq_one_letter_code
_entity_poly.pdbx_strand_id
1 'polypeptide(L)'
;MSEIPHFKIYGEDDPGIESRIQPTLPLRDWEFLTRDEKEIALCEFRNKDSLLDVGPIGFPDNSGEEVLELILYLNHRFLRTLPGKQLHNANYSDEVRAARADFCNIFLEESSELVLVMLSTLLSWRINTSLLDEVKEAKDNEIKNELINSAFREFDSLANVINHIFEQFCVNIWITRSGVVPRQDDKIIREVYVPVLKVLSDPKWKSISDNLSNMFADYQKQAYPEVITKAHSTLQGFLQILVGIGKNGKGELSRLFAHAKKDGIISDNLFSQGVIGAIQSYIVSERANNSTAKPSLNTTTPSDALLAMNVLMVFLQHCLHNSEQNT
;
A
#
# COMPACT_ATOMS: atom_id res chain seq x y z
N MET A 1 -44.58 1.10 1.80
CA MET A 1 -43.53 0.47 2.62
C MET A 1 -43.25 1.42 3.76
N SER A 2 -43.44 1.00 5.02
CA SER A 2 -43.11 1.84 6.17
C SER A 2 -41.59 1.86 6.33
N GLU A 3 -40.98 3.04 6.30
CA GLU A 3 -39.54 3.18 6.57
C GLU A 3 -39.24 2.68 7.99
N ILE A 4 -38.25 1.80 8.09
CA ILE A 4 -37.77 1.29 9.38
C ILE A 4 -37.08 2.47 10.09
N PRO A 5 -37.52 2.85 11.30
CA PRO A 5 -36.90 3.95 12.03
C PRO A 5 -35.44 3.58 12.35
N HIS A 6 -34.50 4.38 11.84
CA HIS A 6 -33.08 4.26 12.16
C HIS A 6 -32.75 5.13 13.39
N PHE A 7 -32.06 4.55 14.35
CA PHE A 7 -31.50 5.29 15.48
C PHE A 7 -30.35 6.16 14.96
N LYS A 8 -30.47 7.48 15.11
CA LYS A 8 -29.40 8.42 14.74
C LYS A 8 -28.40 8.52 15.87
N ILE A 9 -27.13 8.25 15.58
CA ILE A 9 -26.07 8.38 16.57
C ILE A 9 -25.84 9.88 16.84
N TYR A 10 -25.62 10.25 18.10
CA TYR A 10 -25.38 11.64 18.45
C TYR A 10 -24.09 12.15 17.80
N GLY A 11 -24.20 13.19 16.97
CA GLY A 11 -23.08 13.78 16.24
C GLY A 11 -22.61 12.99 15.02
N GLU A 12 -23.35 11.97 14.62
CA GLU A 12 -23.20 11.34 13.31
C GLU A 12 -23.36 12.39 12.20
N ASP A 13 -22.39 12.47 11.31
CA ASP A 13 -22.30 13.45 10.22
C ASP A 13 -22.27 14.93 10.66
N ASP A 14 -21.89 15.23 11.92
CA ASP A 14 -21.66 16.61 12.40
C ASP A 14 -20.15 16.90 12.52
N PRO A 15 -19.54 17.60 11.53
CA PRO A 15 -18.12 17.95 11.54
C PRO A 15 -17.71 18.80 12.76
N GLY A 16 -18.66 19.55 13.33
CA GLY A 16 -18.45 20.37 14.52
C GLY A 16 -18.37 19.54 15.80
N ILE A 17 -19.03 18.39 15.87
CA ILE A 17 -18.86 17.43 16.98
C ILE A 17 -17.57 16.64 16.77
N GLU A 18 -17.33 16.15 15.56
CA GLU A 18 -16.13 15.38 15.22
C GLU A 18 -14.85 16.17 15.51
N SER A 19 -14.75 17.42 15.05
CA SER A 19 -13.58 18.28 15.30
C SER A 19 -13.35 18.63 16.78
N ARG A 20 -14.38 18.56 17.64
CA ARG A 20 -14.25 18.75 19.09
C ARG A 20 -13.75 17.50 19.80
N ILE A 21 -14.13 16.33 19.31
CA ILE A 21 -13.74 15.03 19.89
C ILE A 21 -12.37 14.60 19.37
N GLN A 22 -12.10 14.86 18.09
CA GLN A 22 -10.88 14.56 17.38
C GLN A 22 -10.37 15.83 16.68
N PRO A 23 -9.51 16.63 17.35
CA PRO A 23 -8.96 17.82 16.73
C PRO A 23 -8.13 17.43 15.50
N THR A 24 -8.22 18.24 14.45
CA THR A 24 -7.41 18.03 13.23
C THR A 24 -5.93 18.20 13.58
N LEU A 25 -5.18 17.11 13.52
CA LEU A 25 -3.72 17.11 13.70
C LEU A 25 -3.03 17.15 12.33
N PRO A 26 -1.84 17.77 12.25
CA PRO A 26 -1.00 17.62 11.06
C PRO A 26 -0.57 16.16 10.89
N LEU A 27 -0.40 15.74 9.64
CA LEU A 27 0.17 14.44 9.33
C LEU A 27 1.59 14.35 9.88
N ARG A 28 1.92 13.21 10.48
CA ARG A 28 3.20 12.98 11.16
C ARG A 28 3.71 11.57 10.91
N ASP A 29 5.02 11.39 11.04
CA ASP A 29 5.64 10.06 10.99
C ASP A 29 5.45 9.32 12.33
N TRP A 30 5.54 7.99 12.29
CA TRP A 30 5.32 7.12 13.46
C TRP A 30 6.24 7.48 14.64
N GLU A 31 7.50 7.84 14.35
CA GLU A 31 8.48 8.24 15.34
C GLU A 31 8.11 9.51 16.14
N PHE A 32 7.25 10.37 15.59
CA PHE A 32 6.77 11.58 16.26
C PHE A 32 5.53 11.36 17.14
N LEU A 33 4.98 10.13 17.16
CA LEU A 33 3.97 9.77 18.15
C LEU A 33 4.59 9.67 19.54
N THR A 34 3.88 10.18 20.54
CA THR A 34 4.25 9.94 21.94
C THR A 34 4.12 8.46 22.28
N ARG A 35 4.83 8.02 23.32
CA ARG A 35 4.72 6.64 23.80
C ARG A 35 3.28 6.26 24.15
N ASP A 36 2.56 7.14 24.84
CA ASP A 36 1.15 6.93 25.22
C ASP A 36 0.25 6.72 23.99
N GLU A 37 0.45 7.51 22.92
CA GLU A 37 -0.27 7.32 21.66
C GLU A 37 0.05 5.96 21.02
N LYS A 38 1.33 5.56 21.01
CA LYS A 38 1.74 4.24 20.48
C LYS A 38 1.20 3.09 21.33
N GLU A 39 1.08 3.26 22.65
CA GLU A 39 0.48 2.27 23.54
C GLU A 39 -1.02 2.12 23.28
N ILE A 40 -1.75 3.21 23.04
CA ILE A 40 -3.16 3.16 22.64
C ILE A 40 -3.29 2.47 21.27
N ALA A 41 -2.45 2.82 20.30
CA ALA A 41 -2.41 2.19 18.99
C ALA A 41 -2.14 0.67 19.09
N LEU A 42 -1.19 0.27 19.94
CA LEU A 42 -0.88 -1.13 20.20
C LEU A 42 -2.07 -1.85 20.85
N CYS A 43 -2.74 -1.22 21.82
CA CYS A 43 -3.94 -1.78 22.42
C CYS A 43 -5.05 -2.00 21.39
N GLU A 44 -5.30 -1.03 20.50
CA GLU A 44 -6.29 -1.19 19.44
C GLU A 44 -5.90 -2.30 18.47
N PHE A 45 -4.62 -2.38 18.08
CA PHE A 45 -4.09 -3.46 17.26
C PHE A 45 -4.35 -4.84 17.90
N ARG A 46 -4.08 -4.98 19.21
CA ARG A 46 -4.34 -6.22 19.98
C ARG A 46 -5.82 -6.59 20.08
N ASN A 47 -6.70 -5.60 20.19
CA ASN A 47 -8.14 -5.83 20.30
C ASN A 47 -8.76 -6.28 18.98
N LYS A 48 -8.16 -5.88 17.86
CA LYS A 48 -8.66 -6.14 16.50
C LYS A 48 -7.96 -7.31 15.81
N ASP A 49 -6.75 -7.66 16.25
CA ASP A 49 -5.99 -8.80 15.75
C ASP A 49 -5.56 -9.72 16.91
N SER A 50 -6.00 -10.98 16.83
CA SER A 50 -5.74 -12.01 17.84
C SER A 50 -4.28 -12.44 17.94
N LEU A 51 -3.39 -11.98 17.03
CA LEU A 51 -1.94 -12.32 17.03
C LEU A 51 -1.24 -12.01 18.34
N LEU A 52 -1.63 -10.93 19.00
CA LEU A 52 -1.04 -10.49 20.26
C LEU A 52 -1.95 -10.80 21.46
N ASP A 53 -2.99 -11.61 21.24
CA ASP A 53 -3.86 -12.00 22.33
C ASP A 53 -3.10 -12.94 23.28
N VAL A 54 -3.19 -12.61 24.56
CA VAL A 54 -2.78 -13.50 25.64
C VAL A 54 -4.07 -14.19 26.01
N GLY A 55 -4.39 -15.28 25.29
CA GLY A 55 -5.45 -16.16 25.72
C GLY A 55 -5.32 -16.45 27.21
N PRO A 56 -6.43 -16.61 27.95
CA PRO A 56 -6.37 -16.92 29.38
C PRO A 56 -5.44 -18.10 29.61
N ILE A 57 -4.57 -17.98 30.62
CA ILE A 57 -3.55 -18.96 31.01
C ILE A 57 -4.17 -20.37 30.96
N GLY A 58 -3.81 -21.19 29.96
CA GLY A 58 -4.24 -22.58 29.87
C GLY A 58 -4.72 -23.12 28.52
N PHE A 59 -4.80 -22.31 27.46
CA PHE A 59 -5.08 -22.82 26.10
C PHE A 59 -3.87 -22.62 25.16
N PRO A 60 -3.51 -23.62 24.34
CA PRO A 60 -2.47 -23.48 23.32
C PRO A 60 -3.05 -22.65 22.17
N ASP A 61 -2.88 -21.34 22.26
CA ASP A 61 -3.19 -20.44 21.15
C ASP A 61 -1.94 -20.33 20.26
N ASN A 62 -2.05 -20.80 19.01
CA ASN A 62 -1.00 -20.67 17.99
C ASN A 62 -0.70 -19.20 17.61
N SER A 63 -1.42 -18.22 18.19
CA SER A 63 -1.26 -16.79 17.90
C SER A 63 0.14 -16.25 18.18
N GLY A 64 0.91 -16.91 19.05
CA GLY A 64 2.29 -16.53 19.35
C GLY A 64 3.35 -17.02 18.37
N GLU A 65 3.05 -18.03 17.55
CA GLU A 65 4.04 -18.64 16.65
C GLU A 65 4.39 -17.70 15.50
N GLU A 66 3.40 -17.00 14.92
CA GLU A 66 3.65 -16.04 13.85
C GLU A 66 4.49 -14.84 14.33
N VAL A 67 4.27 -14.39 15.57
CA VAL A 67 5.11 -13.33 16.17
C VAL A 67 6.54 -13.84 16.41
N LEU A 68 6.69 -15.09 16.85
CA LEU A 68 8.00 -15.73 16.98
C LEU A 68 8.74 -15.79 15.64
N GLU A 69 8.09 -16.30 14.60
CA GLU A 69 8.65 -16.35 13.25
C GLU A 69 9.02 -14.96 12.72
N LEU A 70 8.20 -13.95 12.99
CA LEU A 70 8.45 -12.56 12.60
C LEU A 70 9.72 -12.02 13.24
N ILE A 71 9.86 -12.17 14.56
CA ILE A 71 11.05 -11.69 15.25
C ILE A 71 12.29 -12.48 14.85
N LEU A 72 12.18 -13.80 14.61
CA LEU A 72 13.27 -14.61 14.05
C LEU A 72 13.69 -14.11 12.67
N TYR A 73 12.72 -13.83 11.79
CA TYR A 73 12.98 -13.26 10.46
C TYR A 73 13.71 -11.93 10.58
N LEU A 74 13.24 -11.02 11.43
CA LEU A 74 13.86 -9.71 11.63
C LEU A 74 15.29 -9.84 12.18
N ASN A 75 15.52 -10.73 13.15
CA ASN A 75 16.84 -11.01 13.69
C ASN A 75 17.79 -11.58 12.64
N HIS A 76 17.33 -12.51 11.81
CA HIS A 76 18.15 -13.07 10.74
C HIS A 76 18.45 -12.03 9.66
N ARG A 77 17.45 -11.25 9.24
CA ARG A 77 17.57 -10.25 8.18
C ARG A 77 18.40 -9.04 8.60
N PHE A 78 18.25 -8.60 9.85
CA PHE A 78 18.87 -7.40 10.41
C PHE A 78 19.78 -7.75 11.59
N LEU A 79 20.59 -8.80 11.45
CA LEU A 79 21.45 -9.35 12.51
C LEU A 79 22.34 -8.31 13.20
N ARG A 80 22.78 -7.27 12.48
CA ARG A 80 23.61 -6.20 13.04
C ARG A 80 22.87 -5.33 14.06
N THR A 81 21.58 -5.07 13.86
CA THR A 81 20.74 -4.32 14.81
C THR A 81 20.13 -5.25 15.85
N LEU A 82 19.87 -6.50 15.46
CA LEU A 82 19.24 -7.55 16.25
C LEU A 82 17.95 -7.03 16.93
N PRO A 83 16.87 -6.76 16.16
CA PRO A 83 15.65 -6.16 16.69
C PRO A 83 15.04 -6.93 17.88
N GLY A 84 15.07 -8.26 17.83
CA GLY A 84 14.57 -9.16 18.84
C GLY A 84 15.61 -9.57 19.88
N LYS A 85 16.02 -8.64 20.73
CA LYS A 85 17.07 -8.88 21.75
C LYS A 85 16.63 -9.85 22.83
N GLN A 86 15.36 -9.82 23.24
CA GLN A 86 14.88 -10.72 24.29
C GLN A 86 14.78 -12.15 23.75
N LEU A 87 14.26 -12.32 22.54
CA LEU A 87 14.18 -13.62 21.88
C LEU A 87 15.58 -14.23 21.71
N HIS A 88 16.57 -13.42 21.30
CA HIS A 88 17.94 -13.91 21.16
C HIS A 88 18.54 -14.44 22.47
N ASN A 89 18.13 -13.88 23.61
CA ASN A 89 18.59 -14.28 24.93
C ASN A 89 17.62 -15.25 25.64
N ALA A 90 16.53 -15.64 24.99
CA ALA A 90 15.52 -16.49 25.59
C ALA A 90 15.97 -17.94 25.66
N ASN A 91 15.52 -18.66 26.69
CA ASN A 91 15.55 -20.11 26.69
C ASN A 91 14.39 -20.64 25.83
N TYR A 92 14.53 -21.87 25.32
CA TYR A 92 13.54 -22.51 24.46
C TYR A 92 12.09 -22.46 25.00
N SER A 93 11.90 -22.55 26.32
CA SER A 93 10.57 -22.52 26.95
C SER A 93 9.89 -21.13 26.95
N ASP A 94 10.62 -20.07 26.64
CA ASP A 94 10.18 -18.68 26.77
C ASP A 94 10.21 -17.89 25.45
N GLU A 95 10.56 -18.53 24.33
CA GLU A 95 10.78 -17.89 23.03
C GLU A 95 9.56 -17.07 22.56
N VAL A 96 8.36 -17.65 22.60
CA VAL A 96 7.13 -16.96 22.19
C VAL A 96 6.86 -15.71 23.04
N ARG A 97 7.07 -15.79 24.36
CA ARG A 97 6.89 -14.64 25.26
C ARG A 97 7.93 -13.57 24.97
N ALA A 98 9.17 -13.96 24.75
CA ALA A 98 10.26 -13.04 24.42
C ALA A 98 10.04 -12.35 23.07
N ALA A 99 9.61 -13.09 22.05
CA ALA A 99 9.24 -12.55 20.75
C ALA A 99 8.08 -11.54 20.85
N ARG A 100 7.04 -11.83 21.63
CA ARG A 100 5.95 -10.87 21.88
C ARG A 100 6.44 -9.60 22.56
N ALA A 101 7.33 -9.72 23.55
CA ALA A 101 7.92 -8.56 24.20
C ALA A 101 8.77 -7.74 23.23
N ASP A 102 9.54 -8.40 22.35
CA ASP A 102 10.31 -7.72 21.31
C ASP A 102 9.42 -7.06 20.25
N PHE A 103 8.30 -7.68 19.85
CA PHE A 103 7.31 -7.06 18.96
C PHE A 103 6.79 -5.76 19.56
N CYS A 104 6.35 -5.80 20.83
CA CYS A 104 5.86 -4.61 21.53
C CYS A 104 6.94 -3.54 21.63
N ASN A 105 8.18 -3.91 21.97
CA ASN A 105 9.28 -2.96 22.05
C ASN A 105 9.58 -2.32 20.70
N ILE A 106 9.59 -3.09 19.61
CA ILE A 106 9.77 -2.55 18.27
C ILE A 106 8.66 -1.55 17.94
N PHE A 107 7.40 -1.93 18.19
CA PHE A 107 6.24 -1.09 17.91
C PHE A 107 6.28 0.26 18.65
N LEU A 108 6.70 0.25 19.92
CA LEU A 108 6.66 1.42 20.81
C LEU A 108 7.92 2.30 20.68
N GLU A 109 9.11 1.71 20.56
CA GLU A 109 10.38 2.40 20.81
C GLU A 109 11.28 2.54 19.58
N GLU A 110 11.10 1.71 18.54
CA GLU A 110 12.00 1.71 17.39
C GLU A 110 11.60 2.73 16.31
N SER A 111 12.48 2.91 15.32
CA SER A 111 12.26 3.87 14.22
C SER A 111 11.05 3.49 13.37
N SER A 112 10.46 4.51 12.71
CA SER A 112 9.33 4.33 11.78
C SER A 112 9.62 3.24 10.75
N GLU A 113 10.83 3.18 10.21
CA GLU A 113 11.21 2.19 9.19
C GLU A 113 11.19 0.77 9.73
N LEU A 114 11.67 0.53 10.95
CA LEU A 114 11.69 -0.83 11.52
C LEU A 114 10.26 -1.29 11.85
N VAL A 115 9.41 -0.39 12.36
CA VAL A 115 7.98 -0.66 12.58
C VAL A 115 7.29 -0.99 11.26
N LEU A 116 7.52 -0.20 10.20
CA LEU A 116 6.92 -0.47 8.90
C LEU A 116 7.43 -1.75 8.26
N VAL A 117 8.71 -2.10 8.42
CA VAL A 117 9.24 -3.38 7.97
C VAL A 117 8.59 -4.54 8.72
N MET A 118 8.46 -4.43 10.04
CA MET A 118 7.77 -5.43 10.87
C MET A 118 6.31 -5.64 10.43
N LEU A 119 5.54 -4.55 10.32
CA LEU A 119 4.12 -4.61 9.91
C LEU A 119 3.95 -5.10 8.47
N SER A 120 4.79 -4.64 7.53
CA SER A 120 4.73 -5.07 6.13
C SER A 120 5.11 -6.54 5.95
N THR A 121 6.07 -7.03 6.75
CA THR A 121 6.44 -8.45 6.76
C THR A 121 5.27 -9.30 7.23
N LEU A 122 4.67 -8.92 8.37
CA LEU A 122 3.50 -9.59 8.92
C LEU A 122 2.36 -9.65 7.91
N LEU A 123 2.01 -8.52 7.30
CA LEU A 123 1.00 -8.45 6.25
C LEU A 123 1.30 -9.38 5.08
N SER A 124 2.55 -9.44 4.62
CA SER A 124 2.93 -10.26 3.47
C SER A 124 2.67 -11.75 3.68
N TRP A 125 2.74 -12.23 4.93
CA TRP A 125 2.45 -13.62 5.30
C TRP A 125 0.96 -13.95 5.29
N ARG A 126 0.11 -12.92 5.37
CA ARG A 126 -1.34 -13.01 5.25
C ARG A 126 -1.86 -13.02 3.82
N ILE A 127 -0.96 -13.12 2.84
CA ILE A 127 -1.30 -13.33 1.43
C ILE A 127 -1.24 -14.82 1.13
N ASN A 128 -2.37 -15.42 0.77
CA ASN A 128 -2.41 -16.82 0.38
C ASN A 128 -1.85 -16.98 -1.04
N THR A 129 -0.59 -17.39 -1.13
CA THR A 129 0.13 -17.55 -2.40
C THR A 129 -0.37 -18.71 -3.24
N SER A 130 -0.93 -19.77 -2.65
CA SER A 130 -1.46 -20.90 -3.43
C SER A 130 -2.66 -20.48 -4.27
N LEU A 131 -3.55 -19.65 -3.72
CA LEU A 131 -4.65 -19.07 -4.47
C LEU A 131 -4.15 -18.16 -5.60
N LEU A 132 -3.05 -17.42 -5.40
CA LEU A 132 -2.44 -16.63 -6.48
C LEU A 132 -1.81 -17.48 -7.59
N ASP A 133 -1.35 -18.69 -7.27
CA ASP A 133 -0.91 -19.64 -8.28
C ASP A 133 -2.09 -20.21 -9.07
N GLU A 134 -3.22 -20.48 -8.42
CA GLU A 134 -4.47 -20.91 -9.08
C GLU A 134 -5.02 -19.84 -10.04
N VAL A 135 -4.89 -18.55 -9.72
CA VAL A 135 -5.29 -17.43 -10.59
C VAL A 135 -4.60 -17.48 -11.97
N LYS A 136 -3.36 -17.99 -12.04
CA LYS A 136 -2.61 -18.08 -13.29
C LYS A 136 -3.21 -19.11 -14.25
N GLU A 137 -3.82 -20.16 -13.71
CA GLU A 137 -4.44 -21.26 -14.46
C GLU A 137 -5.92 -21.01 -14.76
N ALA A 138 -6.57 -20.13 -13.99
CA ALA A 138 -7.96 -19.73 -14.23
C ALA A 138 -8.11 -19.06 -15.61
N LYS A 139 -9.17 -19.41 -16.33
CA LYS A 139 -9.51 -18.80 -17.64
C LYS A 139 -10.56 -17.71 -17.54
N ASP A 140 -11.46 -17.85 -16.58
CA ASP A 140 -12.57 -16.95 -16.35
C ASP A 140 -12.16 -15.77 -15.45
N ASN A 141 -12.58 -14.56 -15.82
CA ASN A 141 -12.19 -13.34 -15.09
C ASN A 141 -12.94 -13.17 -13.77
N GLU A 142 -14.18 -13.65 -13.64
CA GLU A 142 -14.92 -13.61 -12.37
C GLU A 142 -14.25 -14.53 -11.36
N ILE A 143 -13.92 -15.76 -11.76
CA ILE A 143 -13.20 -16.73 -10.92
C ILE A 143 -11.83 -16.17 -10.51
N LYS A 144 -11.10 -15.52 -11.43
CA LYS A 144 -9.84 -14.85 -11.08
C LYS A 144 -10.03 -13.79 -10.00
N ASN A 145 -11.04 -12.94 -10.14
CA ASN A 145 -11.32 -11.89 -9.17
C ASN A 145 -11.68 -12.46 -7.79
N GLU A 146 -12.48 -13.53 -7.75
CA GLU A 146 -12.81 -14.23 -6.50
C GLU A 146 -11.58 -14.87 -5.84
N LEU A 147 -10.72 -15.52 -6.62
CA LEU A 147 -9.48 -16.10 -6.12
C LEU A 147 -8.51 -15.04 -5.61
N ILE A 148 -8.35 -13.92 -6.33
CA ILE A 148 -7.53 -12.78 -5.88
C ILE A 148 -8.09 -12.19 -4.58
N ASN A 149 -9.40 -11.94 -4.50
CA ASN A 149 -10.01 -11.40 -3.28
C ASN A 149 -9.89 -12.37 -2.11
N SER A 150 -9.97 -13.67 -2.36
CA SER A 150 -9.76 -14.69 -1.34
C SER A 150 -8.30 -14.79 -0.92
N ALA A 151 -7.36 -14.63 -1.86
CA ALA A 151 -5.93 -14.64 -1.59
C ALA A 151 -5.49 -13.51 -0.65
N PHE A 152 -6.11 -12.34 -0.79
CA PHE A 152 -5.80 -11.14 -0.01
C PHE A 152 -6.76 -10.93 1.17
N ARG A 153 -7.66 -11.86 1.50
CA ARG A 153 -8.70 -11.63 2.52
C ARG A 153 -8.12 -11.29 3.89
N GLU A 154 -7.16 -12.09 4.36
CA GLU A 154 -6.51 -11.86 5.66
C GLU A 154 -5.63 -10.62 5.64
N PHE A 155 -4.85 -10.44 4.57
CA PHE A 155 -4.08 -9.22 4.31
C PHE A 155 -4.96 -7.97 4.41
N ASP A 156 -6.09 -7.93 3.69
CA ASP A 156 -6.96 -6.76 3.62
C ASP A 156 -7.59 -6.47 4.99
N SER A 157 -7.97 -7.52 5.73
CA SER A 157 -8.50 -7.39 7.09
C SER A 157 -7.50 -6.71 8.01
N LEU A 158 -6.25 -7.19 8.04
CA LEU A 158 -5.19 -6.62 8.87
C LEU A 158 -4.79 -5.21 8.39
N ALA A 159 -4.66 -5.01 7.09
CA ALA A 159 -4.33 -3.71 6.51
C ALA A 159 -5.39 -2.66 6.88
N ASN A 160 -6.68 -3.01 6.90
CA ASN A 160 -7.75 -2.12 7.32
C ASN A 160 -7.64 -1.74 8.80
N VAL A 161 -7.27 -2.67 9.68
CA VAL A 161 -7.03 -2.39 11.11
C VAL A 161 -5.86 -1.41 11.27
N ILE A 162 -4.73 -1.67 10.60
CA ILE A 162 -3.56 -0.80 10.69
C ILE A 162 -3.85 0.58 10.10
N ASN A 163 -4.53 0.64 8.94
CA ASN A 163 -4.91 1.91 8.32
C ASN A 163 -5.87 2.71 9.20
N HIS A 164 -6.82 2.05 9.88
CA HIS A 164 -7.70 2.72 10.83
C HIS A 164 -6.88 3.33 11.98
N ILE A 165 -5.93 2.59 12.55
CA ILE A 165 -5.03 3.11 13.59
C ILE A 165 -4.24 4.31 13.05
N PHE A 166 -3.59 4.17 11.90
CA PHE A 166 -2.83 5.26 11.28
C PHE A 166 -3.68 6.49 10.99
N GLU A 167 -4.93 6.30 10.58
CA GLU A 167 -5.89 7.38 10.38
C GLU A 167 -6.18 8.14 11.67
N GLN A 168 -6.49 7.42 12.75
CA GLN A 168 -6.81 7.99 14.07
C GLN A 168 -5.64 8.74 14.70
N PHE A 169 -4.40 8.32 14.43
CA PHE A 169 -3.19 8.97 14.94
C PHE A 169 -2.56 9.98 13.97
N CYS A 170 -3.20 10.24 12.82
CA CYS A 170 -2.71 11.11 11.75
C CYS A 170 -1.31 10.72 11.25
N VAL A 171 -1.04 9.42 11.19
CA VAL A 171 0.20 8.90 10.62
C VAL A 171 0.18 9.13 9.10
N ASN A 172 1.26 9.66 8.54
CA ASN A 172 1.37 10.02 7.12
C ASN A 172 1.53 8.82 6.18
N ILE A 173 0.87 7.71 6.48
CA ILE A 173 1.07 6.42 5.83
C ILE A 173 -0.28 5.74 5.59
N TRP A 174 -0.39 5.07 4.46
CA TRP A 174 -1.51 4.20 4.11
C TRP A 174 -1.00 2.90 3.50
N ILE A 175 -1.53 1.77 3.96
CA ILE A 175 -1.17 0.43 3.51
C ILE A 175 -2.11 0.00 2.38
N THR A 176 -1.50 -0.50 1.32
CA THR A 176 -2.19 -1.03 0.13
C THR A 176 -1.61 -2.40 -0.23
N ARG A 177 -2.29 -3.15 -1.11
CA ARG A 177 -1.78 -4.44 -1.62
C ARG A 177 -0.45 -4.34 -2.38
N SER A 178 -0.06 -3.13 -2.81
CA SER A 178 1.23 -2.86 -3.45
C SER A 178 2.20 -2.12 -2.54
N GLY A 179 1.96 -2.11 -1.22
CA GLY A 179 2.87 -1.54 -0.24
C GLY A 179 2.36 -0.25 0.39
N VAL A 180 3.31 0.48 0.99
CA VAL A 180 3.07 1.58 1.91
C VAL A 180 3.17 2.91 1.16
N VAL A 181 2.07 3.65 1.03
CA VAL A 181 2.00 4.94 0.34
C VAL A 181 1.90 6.10 1.35
N PRO A 182 2.38 7.31 1.01
CA PRO A 182 2.08 8.49 1.81
C PRO A 182 0.57 8.74 1.85
N ARG A 183 0.05 9.17 3.00
CA ARG A 183 -1.38 9.47 3.13
C ARG A 183 -1.77 10.56 2.14
N GLN A 184 -2.81 10.30 1.35
CA GLN A 184 -3.42 11.28 0.45
C GLN A 184 -4.73 11.79 1.05
N ASP A 185 -5.33 12.77 0.38
CA ASP A 185 -6.75 13.08 0.58
C ASP A 185 -7.61 11.80 0.50
N ASP A 186 -8.56 11.66 1.42
CA ASP A 186 -9.35 10.44 1.56
C ASP A 186 -10.09 10.08 0.26
N LYS A 187 -10.49 11.09 -0.53
CA LYS A 187 -11.12 10.88 -1.83
C LYS A 187 -10.13 10.26 -2.82
N ILE A 188 -8.89 10.73 -2.85
CA ILE A 188 -7.84 10.17 -3.72
C ILE A 188 -7.53 8.72 -3.30
N ILE A 189 -7.42 8.45 -2.00
CA ILE A 189 -7.18 7.09 -1.52
C ILE A 189 -8.31 6.14 -1.93
N ARG A 190 -9.56 6.51 -1.60
CA ARG A 190 -10.74 5.64 -1.77
C ARG A 190 -11.15 5.48 -3.23
N GLU A 191 -11.10 6.55 -4.01
CA GLU A 191 -11.58 6.52 -5.39
C GLU A 191 -10.47 6.12 -6.39
N VAL A 192 -9.20 6.38 -6.08
CA VAL A 192 -8.09 6.15 -7.04
C VAL A 192 -7.16 5.03 -6.57
N TYR A 193 -6.46 5.21 -5.45
CA TYR A 193 -5.38 4.29 -5.06
C TYR A 193 -5.88 2.89 -4.74
N VAL A 194 -6.85 2.76 -3.83
CA VAL A 194 -7.40 1.46 -3.41
C VAL A 194 -7.92 0.65 -4.60
N PRO A 195 -8.82 1.16 -5.47
CA PRO A 195 -9.34 0.38 -6.57
C PRO A 195 -8.27 0.03 -7.62
N VAL A 196 -7.38 0.97 -7.97
CA VAL A 196 -6.31 0.70 -8.95
C VAL A 196 -5.37 -0.40 -8.44
N LEU A 197 -4.86 -0.26 -7.21
CA LEU A 197 -3.90 -1.23 -6.67
C LEU A 197 -4.54 -2.60 -6.41
N LYS A 198 -5.85 -2.63 -6.14
CA LYS A 198 -6.63 -3.87 -6.09
C LYS A 198 -6.65 -4.59 -7.44
N VAL A 199 -6.95 -3.89 -8.53
CA VAL A 199 -6.92 -4.48 -9.89
C VAL A 199 -5.50 -4.92 -10.25
N LEU A 200 -4.49 -4.12 -9.91
CA LEU A 200 -3.09 -4.45 -10.17
C LEU A 200 -2.56 -5.60 -9.30
N SER A 201 -3.33 -6.11 -8.34
CA SER A 201 -2.94 -7.29 -7.56
C SER A 201 -3.03 -8.60 -8.36
N ASP A 202 -3.69 -8.59 -9.53
CA ASP A 202 -3.69 -9.74 -10.45
C ASP A 202 -2.25 -10.08 -10.90
N PRO A 203 -1.82 -11.36 -10.86
CA PRO A 203 -0.52 -11.82 -11.33
C PRO A 203 -0.12 -11.32 -12.74
N LYS A 204 -1.08 -11.02 -13.63
CA LYS A 204 -0.80 -10.45 -14.95
C LYS A 204 -0.05 -9.13 -14.84
N TRP A 205 -0.37 -8.33 -13.81
CA TRP A 205 0.19 -7.01 -13.54
C TRP A 205 1.41 -7.02 -12.63
N LYS A 206 1.91 -8.20 -12.21
CA LYS A 206 3.01 -8.31 -11.24
C LYS A 206 4.18 -7.35 -11.48
N SER A 207 4.65 -7.21 -12.72
CA SER A 207 5.75 -6.29 -13.04
C SER A 207 5.42 -4.80 -12.81
N ILE A 208 4.16 -4.41 -12.94
CA ILE A 208 3.67 -3.05 -12.67
C ILE A 208 3.56 -2.85 -11.17
N SER A 209 3.00 -3.84 -10.46
CA SER A 209 2.87 -3.81 -9.01
C SER A 209 4.22 -3.78 -8.32
N ASP A 210 5.21 -4.56 -8.79
CA ASP A 210 6.59 -4.51 -8.30
C ASP A 210 7.21 -3.12 -8.51
N ASN A 211 6.98 -2.48 -9.66
CA ASN A 211 7.47 -1.12 -9.90
C ASN A 211 6.80 -0.08 -9.00
N LEU A 212 5.49 -0.19 -8.78
CA LEU A 212 4.73 0.67 -7.86
C LEU A 212 5.22 0.49 -6.42
N SER A 213 5.38 -0.75 -5.94
CA SER A 213 5.92 -1.06 -4.62
C SER A 213 7.29 -0.41 -4.40
N ASN A 214 8.18 -0.53 -5.40
CA ASN A 214 9.51 0.08 -5.34
C ASN A 214 9.43 1.61 -5.37
N MET A 215 8.55 2.18 -6.21
CA MET A 215 8.32 3.62 -6.27
C MET A 215 7.83 4.17 -4.92
N PHE A 216 6.90 3.49 -4.27
CA PHE A 216 6.41 3.88 -2.95
C PHE A 216 7.50 3.79 -1.88
N ALA A 217 8.30 2.71 -1.90
CA ALA A 217 9.43 2.56 -0.99
C ALA A 217 10.49 3.67 -1.17
N ASP A 218 10.73 4.13 -2.40
CA ASP A 218 11.64 5.24 -2.67
C ASP A 218 11.11 6.57 -2.16
N TYR A 219 9.80 6.80 -2.22
CA TYR A 219 9.18 7.98 -1.62
C TYR A 219 9.44 8.01 -0.11
N GLN A 220 9.24 6.89 0.58
CA GLN A 220 9.49 6.78 2.03
C GLN A 220 10.97 7.01 2.38
N LYS A 221 11.90 6.60 1.51
CA LYS A 221 13.35 6.85 1.67
C LYS A 221 13.78 8.25 1.23
N GLN A 222 12.84 9.13 0.88
CA GLN A 222 13.10 10.47 0.37
C GLN A 222 13.92 10.48 -0.93
N ALA A 223 13.91 9.38 -1.68
CA ALA A 223 14.56 9.26 -2.99
C ALA A 223 13.64 9.80 -4.10
N TYR A 224 13.19 11.05 -3.97
CA TYR A 224 12.18 11.65 -4.85
C TYR A 224 12.49 11.59 -6.37
N PRO A 225 13.75 11.77 -6.82
CA PRO A 225 14.07 11.58 -8.23
C PRO A 225 13.84 10.15 -8.74
N GLU A 226 14.02 9.14 -7.89
CA GLU A 226 13.77 7.72 -8.22
C GLU A 226 12.27 7.44 -8.34
N VAL A 227 11.44 8.11 -7.54
CA VAL A 227 9.97 8.04 -7.65
C VAL A 227 9.53 8.44 -9.05
N ILE A 228 10.04 9.55 -9.60
CA ILE A 228 9.71 10.02 -10.94
C ILE A 228 10.20 9.04 -12.02
N THR A 229 11.42 8.52 -11.88
CA THR A 229 11.97 7.48 -12.78
C THR A 229 11.07 6.24 -12.82
N LYS A 230 10.62 5.76 -11.65
CA LYS A 230 9.78 4.57 -11.54
C LYS A 230 8.34 4.84 -11.95
N ALA A 231 7.82 6.06 -11.75
CA ALA A 231 6.50 6.44 -12.24
C ALA A 231 6.43 6.33 -13.78
N HIS A 232 7.44 6.87 -14.48
CA HIS A 232 7.53 6.73 -15.92
C HIS A 232 7.68 5.25 -16.34
N SER A 233 8.54 4.49 -15.66
CA SER A 233 8.78 3.07 -15.99
C SER A 233 7.51 2.23 -15.80
N THR A 234 6.72 2.54 -14.77
CA THR A 234 5.41 1.94 -14.49
C THR A 234 4.42 2.25 -15.59
N LEU A 235 4.25 3.53 -15.97
CA LEU A 235 3.36 3.93 -17.07
C LEU A 235 3.70 3.19 -18.35
N GLN A 236 4.99 3.15 -18.68
CA GLN A 236 5.47 2.51 -19.89
C GLN A 236 5.20 1.01 -19.87
N GLY A 237 5.54 0.31 -18.78
CA GLY A 237 5.25 -1.11 -18.63
C GLY A 237 3.76 -1.42 -18.70
N PHE A 238 2.93 -0.57 -18.08
CA PHE A 238 1.47 -0.73 -18.06
C PHE A 238 0.91 -0.66 -19.48
N LEU A 239 1.29 0.37 -20.25
CA LEU A 239 0.88 0.51 -21.64
C LEU A 239 1.34 -0.67 -22.48
N GLN A 240 2.56 -1.18 -22.29
CA GLN A 240 3.07 -2.34 -23.04
C GLN A 240 2.27 -3.61 -22.81
N ILE A 241 1.82 -3.85 -21.57
CA ILE A 241 0.93 -4.97 -21.24
C ILE A 241 -0.42 -4.77 -21.94
N LEU A 242 -0.98 -3.55 -21.90
CA LEU A 242 -2.25 -3.24 -22.55
C LEU A 242 -2.22 -3.49 -24.06
N VAL A 243 -1.18 -3.05 -24.76
CA VAL A 243 -1.06 -3.21 -26.23
C VAL A 243 -0.48 -4.58 -26.65
N GLY A 244 -0.22 -5.49 -25.71
CA GLY A 244 0.26 -6.85 -26.00
C GLY A 244 1.70 -6.95 -26.53
N ILE A 245 2.54 -5.91 -26.37
CA ILE A 245 3.92 -5.86 -26.93
C ILE A 245 4.97 -6.47 -25.97
N GLY A 246 4.56 -6.94 -24.79
CA GLY A 246 5.43 -7.63 -23.81
C GLY A 246 5.79 -6.78 -22.58
N LYS A 247 6.71 -7.25 -21.72
CA LYS A 247 6.97 -6.68 -20.37
C LYS A 247 8.36 -6.05 -20.19
N ASN A 248 8.90 -5.37 -21.21
CA ASN A 248 10.33 -5.02 -21.22
C ASN A 248 10.68 -3.60 -20.78
N GLY A 249 9.72 -2.72 -20.47
CA GLY A 249 10.01 -1.34 -20.07
C GLY A 249 10.82 -0.54 -21.10
N LYS A 250 10.91 -1.03 -22.35
CA LYS A 250 11.65 -0.44 -23.49
C LYS A 250 10.72 -0.15 -24.65
N GLY A 251 10.67 1.10 -25.09
CA GLY A 251 9.76 1.58 -26.14
C GLY A 251 9.52 3.07 -26.04
N GLU A 252 9.15 3.68 -27.15
CA GLU A 252 8.81 5.10 -27.19
C GLU A 252 7.38 5.28 -26.65
N LEU A 253 7.21 6.03 -25.56
CA LEU A 253 5.91 6.22 -24.89
C LEU A 253 4.84 6.72 -25.88
N SER A 254 5.23 7.64 -26.77
CA SER A 254 4.41 8.19 -27.85
C SER A 254 3.81 7.10 -28.76
N ARG A 255 4.57 6.06 -29.10
CA ARG A 255 4.12 4.94 -29.94
C ARG A 255 3.14 4.03 -29.20
N LEU A 256 3.40 3.79 -27.92
CA LEU A 256 2.52 2.99 -27.06
C LEU A 256 1.16 3.67 -26.89
N PHE A 257 1.15 4.99 -26.66
CA PHE A 257 -0.08 5.78 -26.65
C PHE A 257 -0.83 5.72 -27.98
N ALA A 258 -0.12 5.86 -29.11
CA ALA A 258 -0.75 5.77 -30.43
C ALA A 258 -1.40 4.39 -30.68
N HIS A 259 -0.75 3.30 -30.26
CA HIS A 259 -1.34 1.96 -30.34
C HIS A 259 -2.54 1.80 -29.41
N ALA A 260 -2.39 2.17 -28.13
CA ALA A 260 -3.48 2.05 -27.15
C ALA A 260 -4.73 2.84 -27.54
N LYS A 261 -4.57 4.00 -28.21
CA LYS A 261 -5.68 4.75 -28.82
C LYS A 261 -6.29 4.01 -30.01
N LYS A 262 -5.46 3.54 -30.94
CA LYS A 262 -5.92 2.80 -32.13
C LYS A 262 -6.71 1.54 -31.76
N ASP A 263 -6.29 0.86 -30.70
CA ASP A 263 -6.90 -0.37 -30.21
C ASP A 263 -8.11 -0.10 -29.30
N GLY A 264 -8.51 1.17 -29.13
CA GLY A 264 -9.69 1.56 -28.34
C GLY A 264 -9.54 1.36 -26.82
N ILE A 265 -8.34 1.02 -26.35
CA ILE A 265 -8.03 0.80 -24.93
C ILE A 265 -8.06 2.13 -24.18
N ILE A 266 -7.57 3.19 -24.82
CA ILE A 266 -7.64 4.56 -24.34
C ILE A 266 -8.74 5.27 -25.13
N SER A 267 -9.71 5.85 -24.40
CA SER A 267 -10.83 6.56 -25.03
C SER A 267 -10.35 7.67 -25.95
N ASP A 268 -10.87 7.67 -27.18
CA ASP A 268 -10.52 8.63 -28.23
C ASP A 268 -11.39 9.89 -28.19
N ASN A 269 -12.18 10.09 -27.14
CA ASN A 269 -13.02 11.28 -27.02
C ASN A 269 -12.16 12.54 -26.78
N LEU A 270 -12.63 13.69 -27.28
CA LEU A 270 -11.92 14.98 -27.25
C LEU A 270 -11.47 15.40 -25.83
N PHE A 271 -12.27 15.06 -24.81
CA PHE A 271 -11.97 15.39 -23.43
C PHE A 271 -10.83 14.53 -22.87
N SER A 272 -10.93 13.20 -23.03
CA SER A 272 -9.91 12.23 -22.64
C SER A 272 -8.59 12.49 -23.36
N GLN A 273 -8.62 12.86 -24.65
CA GLN A 273 -7.40 13.18 -25.41
C GLN A 273 -6.61 14.36 -24.83
N GLY A 274 -7.29 15.43 -24.42
CA GLY A 274 -6.65 16.61 -23.82
C GLY A 274 -6.01 16.29 -22.46
N VAL A 275 -6.73 15.56 -21.62
CA VAL A 275 -6.26 15.16 -20.28
C VAL A 275 -5.09 14.18 -20.40
N ILE A 276 -5.21 13.15 -21.25
CA ILE A 276 -4.14 12.15 -21.45
C ILE A 276 -2.92 12.78 -22.10
N GLY A 277 -3.10 13.70 -23.05
CA GLY A 277 -2.01 14.47 -23.63
C GLY A 277 -1.26 15.29 -22.57
N ALA A 278 -1.99 15.96 -21.68
CA ALA A 278 -1.39 16.71 -20.57
C ALA A 278 -0.62 15.80 -19.60
N ILE A 279 -1.19 14.64 -19.22
CA ILE A 279 -0.53 13.65 -18.37
C ILE A 279 0.75 13.12 -19.02
N GLN A 280 0.67 12.75 -20.29
CA GLN A 280 1.83 12.26 -21.05
C GLN A 280 2.94 13.31 -21.09
N SER A 281 2.59 14.56 -21.44
CA SER A 281 3.54 15.66 -21.50
C SER A 281 4.15 15.95 -20.13
N TYR A 282 3.36 15.91 -19.06
CA TYR A 282 3.83 16.11 -17.69
C TYR A 282 4.84 15.02 -17.28
N ILE A 283 4.49 13.73 -17.41
CA ILE A 283 5.37 12.62 -17.00
C ILE A 283 6.68 12.62 -17.80
N VAL A 284 6.63 12.93 -19.10
CA VAL A 284 7.83 13.02 -19.94
C VAL A 284 8.70 14.23 -19.54
N SER A 285 8.08 15.38 -19.24
CA SER A 285 8.76 16.59 -18.76
C SER A 285 9.43 16.35 -17.40
N GLU A 286 8.71 15.80 -16.44
CA GLU A 286 9.23 15.45 -15.11
C GLU A 286 10.40 14.48 -15.20
N ARG A 287 10.30 13.45 -16.05
CA ARG A 287 11.43 12.56 -16.30
C ARG A 287 12.65 13.29 -16.87
N ALA A 288 12.44 14.23 -17.79
CA ALA A 288 13.55 14.95 -18.42
C ALA A 288 14.28 15.87 -17.44
N ASN A 289 13.56 16.48 -16.50
CA ASN A 289 14.09 17.57 -15.66
C ASN A 289 14.44 17.13 -14.23
N ASN A 290 13.70 16.17 -13.66
CA ASN A 290 13.65 15.90 -12.22
C ASN A 290 13.91 14.43 -11.86
N SER A 291 14.41 13.61 -12.80
CA SER A 291 14.66 12.17 -12.57
C SER A 291 16.15 11.81 -12.58
N THR A 292 16.46 10.57 -12.23
CA THR A 292 17.83 10.01 -12.26
C THR A 292 18.24 9.45 -13.62
N ALA A 293 17.32 9.41 -14.60
CA ALA A 293 17.62 8.88 -15.94
C ALA A 293 18.65 9.74 -16.70
N LYS A 294 18.81 11.01 -16.30
CA LYS A 294 19.81 11.98 -16.74
C LYS A 294 20.18 12.86 -15.53
N PRO A 295 21.31 13.59 -15.53
CA PRO A 295 21.57 14.57 -14.48
C PRO A 295 20.38 15.53 -14.36
N SER A 296 19.76 15.58 -13.19
CA SER A 296 18.57 16.41 -13.00
C SER A 296 18.94 17.88 -13.13
N LEU A 297 18.07 18.64 -13.77
CA LEU A 297 18.23 20.09 -13.92
C LEU A 297 17.78 20.82 -12.64
N ASN A 298 16.86 20.20 -11.88
CA ASN A 298 16.36 20.73 -10.63
C ASN A 298 16.53 19.74 -9.48
N THR A 299 16.40 20.25 -8.26
CA THR A 299 16.23 19.44 -7.05
C THR A 299 14.78 19.01 -6.93
N THR A 300 14.52 17.70 -6.98
CA THR A 300 13.17 17.13 -6.85
C THR A 300 12.68 17.20 -5.40
N THR A 301 11.50 17.78 -5.18
CA THR A 301 10.90 17.93 -3.84
C THR A 301 9.92 16.77 -3.54
N PRO A 302 9.49 16.60 -2.27
CA PRO A 302 8.44 15.63 -1.93
C PRO A 302 7.14 15.88 -2.70
N SER A 303 6.78 17.15 -2.90
CA SER A 303 5.56 17.55 -3.60
C SER A 303 5.60 17.16 -5.09
N ASP A 304 6.75 17.28 -5.74
CA ASP A 304 6.92 16.89 -7.15
C ASP A 304 6.75 15.37 -7.31
N ALA A 305 7.39 14.60 -6.44
CA ALA A 305 7.27 13.14 -6.41
C ALA A 305 5.83 12.70 -6.13
N LEU A 306 5.15 13.36 -5.18
CA LEU A 306 3.76 13.06 -4.84
C LEU A 306 2.81 13.36 -6.00
N LEU A 307 2.99 14.50 -6.67
CA LEU A 307 2.22 14.86 -7.85
C LEU A 307 2.43 13.86 -8.99
N ALA A 308 3.67 13.43 -9.23
CA ALA A 308 3.97 12.40 -10.23
C ALA A 308 3.28 11.05 -9.91
N MET A 309 3.27 10.64 -8.65
CA MET A 309 2.55 9.45 -8.19
C MET A 309 1.03 9.59 -8.42
N ASN A 310 0.43 10.69 -7.98
CA ASN A 310 -1.01 10.94 -8.12
C ASN A 310 -1.45 10.98 -9.59
N VAL A 311 -0.70 11.68 -10.44
CA VAL A 311 -0.97 11.75 -11.89
C VAL A 311 -0.89 10.37 -12.54
N LEU A 312 0.10 9.55 -12.16
CA LEU A 312 0.19 8.17 -12.62
C LEU A 312 -1.03 7.36 -12.18
N MET A 313 -1.41 7.42 -10.90
CA MET A 313 -2.52 6.63 -10.37
C MET A 313 -3.86 7.00 -11.02
N VAL A 314 -4.13 8.29 -11.24
CA VAL A 314 -5.31 8.77 -11.98
C VAL A 314 -5.31 8.25 -13.42
N PHE A 315 -4.15 8.24 -14.07
CA PHE A 315 -4.03 7.70 -15.43
C PHE A 315 -4.33 6.19 -15.48
N LEU A 316 -3.78 5.42 -14.55
CA LEU A 316 -4.02 3.98 -14.46
C LEU A 316 -5.51 3.71 -14.21
N GLN A 317 -6.13 4.45 -13.28
CA GLN A 317 -7.56 4.38 -13.00
C GLN A 317 -8.40 4.62 -14.26
N HIS A 318 -8.10 5.69 -15.00
CA HIS A 318 -8.82 6.03 -16.23
C HIS A 318 -8.76 4.90 -17.27
N CYS A 319 -7.57 4.30 -17.46
CA CYS A 319 -7.39 3.20 -18.41
C CYS A 319 -8.13 1.94 -17.96
N LEU A 320 -8.03 1.58 -16.68
CA LEU A 320 -8.65 0.37 -16.14
C LEU A 320 -10.18 0.46 -16.19
N HIS A 321 -10.76 1.60 -15.81
CA HIS A 321 -12.20 1.81 -15.82
C HIS A 321 -12.81 1.72 -17.23
N ASN A 322 -12.11 2.25 -18.25
CA ASN A 322 -12.56 2.13 -19.64
C ASN A 322 -12.40 0.71 -20.21
N SER A 323 -11.41 -0.05 -19.73
CA SER A 323 -11.17 -1.42 -20.20
C SER A 323 -12.26 -2.40 -19.74
N GLU A 324 -12.87 -2.17 -18.57
CA GLU A 324 -13.98 -2.98 -18.04
C GLU A 324 -15.33 -2.71 -18.75
N GLN A 325 -15.49 -1.56 -19.41
CA GLN A 325 -16.71 -1.22 -20.16
C GLN A 325 -16.72 -1.77 -21.60
N ASN A 326 -15.56 -2.20 -22.11
CA ASN A 326 -15.37 -2.67 -23.49
C ASN A 326 -15.27 -4.20 -23.62
N THR A 327 -15.41 -4.94 -22.52
CA THR A 327 -15.54 -6.40 -22.45
C THR A 327 -16.94 -6.78 -22.00
#